data_AF-A0A968D0Y8-F1
#
_entry.id   AF-A0A968D0Y8-F1
#
_cell.length_a   1.000
_cell.length_b   1.000
_cell.length_c   1.000
_cell.angle_alpha   90.00
_cell.angle_beta   90.00
_cell.angle_gamma   90.00
#
_symmetry.space_group_name_H-M   'P 1'
#
loop_
_entity.id
_entity.type
_entity.pdbx_description
1 polymer ?
#
loop_
_entity_poly.entity_id
_entity_poly.type
_entity_poly.pdbx_seq_one_letter_code
_entity_poly.pdbx_strand_id
1 'polypeptide(L)'
;MKLPRHTIILTFIFSGTPFLNAGILEVPADRPTIQEGIDAATDGDTVLVAPGEYFEEIVIEGKKVILGSWFLTTGDESYITQTIVDGNGETIFTVKGSTDPGTVITGLTIRNGRDGIKTRAKINILNNHISTCEDAVDYEKGSGGVCRFNVIENNQGEGLDFDRDVNIVIGDNIIRNNGEDGIEIQLNEYDEELLTYVIRRNQIYGNVQDGIQLVGHPGPSNRVFYIERNLIYNNGFVGLGMTGEANDKETFEGASIPDPIYLINNTFINNDHGVSGGDNVVALNNIIAGSARVGMKNVDENSIVAHGVLWANWVDFDNCNVDGESIMFEAPLLDEKYVSTSASPGVDNGIAFFVWEGDTILNTHDFIGSAPDIGTFEFNPTGDPIELSLSSDAEPGQVELFWRSNSASNPVGFEIQRSVGGIQLLKFVLVDAERASSTSGRYHYLDAGTPPGLEPDLYYYRIKQFGSDGETSLSNLTVAELPGPNIHELPPNYPNPFNSETSMEYRLPSAGYVVLKIYNILGQEVLTLVDEERPGGFHVLNWDGRDSSGREVASGVYIYRLRVDENFVASRRLLLVR
;
A
#
# COMPACT_ATOMS: atom_id res chain seq x y z
N MET A 1 -35.25 -52.88 41.83
CA MET A 1 -35.44 -52.49 43.23
C MET A 1 -34.67 -51.19 43.47
N LYS A 2 -35.39 -50.11 43.85
CA LYS A 2 -34.96 -48.82 44.43
C LYS A 2 -33.88 -47.94 43.75
N LEU A 3 -34.34 -46.76 43.29
CA LEU A 3 -33.58 -45.49 43.28
C LEU A 3 -33.46 -44.90 44.70
N PRO A 4 -32.45 -44.06 44.99
CA PRO A 4 -32.65 -42.58 45.07
C PRO A 4 -31.46 -41.75 44.50
N ARG A 5 -31.67 -40.68 43.70
CA ARG A 5 -31.86 -39.23 44.01
C ARG A 5 -30.78 -38.57 44.90
N HIS A 6 -30.00 -37.62 44.37
CA HIS A 6 -30.15 -36.15 44.53
C HIS A 6 -29.28 -35.34 43.54
N THR A 7 -29.87 -34.22 43.11
CA THR A 7 -29.53 -33.20 42.11
C THR A 7 -28.35 -32.28 42.47
N ILE A 8 -27.61 -31.77 41.47
CA ILE A 8 -27.33 -30.33 41.22
C ILE A 8 -27.09 -30.17 39.70
N ILE A 9 -27.86 -29.27 39.08
CA ILE A 9 -27.68 -28.75 37.72
C ILE A 9 -26.67 -27.60 37.83
N LEU A 10 -25.60 -27.62 37.03
CA LEU A 10 -24.94 -26.38 36.60
C LEU A 10 -24.64 -26.47 35.10
N THR A 11 -25.48 -25.78 34.34
CA THR A 11 -25.19 -25.31 32.99
C THR A 11 -23.99 -24.37 33.09
N PHE A 12 -22.87 -24.68 32.43
CA PHE A 12 -21.89 -23.67 32.04
C PHE A 12 -21.80 -23.63 30.53
N ILE A 13 -22.02 -22.42 30.06
CA ILE A 13 -22.03 -21.94 28.69
C ILE A 13 -20.67 -22.24 28.06
N PHE A 14 -20.67 -22.89 26.91
CA PHE A 14 -19.48 -22.89 26.05
C PHE A 14 -19.33 -21.47 25.50
N SER A 15 -18.34 -20.74 25.99
CA SER A 15 -17.78 -19.58 25.28
C SER A 15 -16.33 -19.91 24.97
N GLY A 16 -16.13 -20.70 23.91
CA GLY A 16 -14.84 -20.81 23.27
C GLY A 16 -14.63 -19.58 22.40
N THR A 17 -13.52 -18.88 22.57
CA THR A 17 -13.00 -17.99 21.53
C THR A 17 -12.06 -18.84 20.66
N PRO A 18 -12.43 -19.17 19.41
CA PRO A 18 -11.53 -19.83 18.48
C PRO A 18 -10.47 -18.84 17.99
N PHE A 19 -9.26 -19.30 17.75
CA PHE A 19 -8.34 -18.61 16.84
C PHE A 19 -8.95 -18.71 15.44
N LEU A 20 -9.40 -17.58 14.88
CA LEU A 20 -9.98 -17.51 13.55
C LEU A 20 -8.85 -17.55 12.51
N ASN A 21 -8.93 -18.53 11.62
CA ASN A 21 -8.30 -18.45 10.31
C ASN A 21 -9.07 -17.38 9.53
N ALA A 22 -8.39 -16.41 8.93
CA ALA A 22 -9.05 -15.37 8.12
C ALA A 22 -9.94 -16.04 7.06
N GLY A 23 -11.23 -15.84 7.17
CA GLY A 23 -12.26 -16.40 6.30
C GLY A 23 -12.56 -15.48 5.11
N ILE A 24 -13.13 -16.06 4.06
CA ILE A 24 -13.75 -15.31 2.97
C ILE A 24 -15.26 -15.41 3.17
N LEU A 25 -15.93 -14.26 3.15
CA LEU A 25 -17.39 -14.12 3.15
C LEU A 25 -17.81 -13.58 1.79
N GLU A 26 -18.41 -14.42 0.96
CA GLU A 26 -18.85 -14.02 -0.37
C GLU A 26 -20.18 -13.28 -0.33
N VAL A 27 -20.27 -12.15 -1.01
CA VAL A 27 -21.50 -11.38 -1.20
C VAL A 27 -21.90 -11.45 -2.67
N PRO A 28 -23.12 -11.91 -3.04
CA PRO A 28 -24.25 -12.23 -2.16
C PRO A 28 -24.33 -13.70 -1.69
N ALA A 29 -23.34 -14.55 -2.02
CA ALA A 29 -23.49 -16.00 -1.92
C ALA A 29 -23.62 -16.52 -0.47
N ASP A 30 -22.78 -16.02 0.44
CA ASP A 30 -22.81 -16.35 1.87
C ASP A 30 -23.65 -15.34 2.67
N ARG A 31 -23.64 -14.07 2.24
CA ARG A 31 -24.31 -12.95 2.91
C ARG A 31 -25.05 -12.11 1.87
N PRO A 32 -26.34 -11.80 2.05
CA PRO A 32 -27.15 -11.15 1.02
C PRO A 32 -26.74 -9.71 0.71
N THR A 33 -26.05 -9.03 1.63
CA THR A 33 -25.62 -7.63 1.49
C THR A 33 -24.17 -7.47 1.93
N ILE A 34 -23.54 -6.38 1.49
CA ILE A 34 -22.17 -6.04 1.89
C ILE A 34 -22.12 -5.75 3.38
N GLN A 35 -23.09 -5.00 3.92
CA GLN A 35 -23.17 -4.73 5.36
C GLN A 35 -23.26 -6.02 6.18
N GLU A 36 -24.09 -7.00 5.78
CA GLU A 36 -24.19 -8.27 6.49
C GLU A 36 -22.88 -9.08 6.40
N GLY A 37 -22.13 -8.93 5.30
CA GLY A 37 -20.77 -9.43 5.15
C GLY A 37 -19.83 -8.85 6.19
N ILE A 38 -19.79 -7.53 6.30
CA ILE A 38 -18.94 -6.80 7.25
C ILE A 38 -19.35 -7.11 8.69
N ASP A 39 -20.64 -7.16 9.01
CA ASP A 39 -21.13 -7.45 10.36
C ASP A 39 -20.71 -8.85 10.81
N ALA A 40 -20.76 -9.82 9.90
CA ALA A 40 -20.35 -11.20 10.14
C ALA A 40 -18.83 -11.40 10.20
N ALA A 41 -18.06 -10.54 9.55
CA ALA A 41 -16.61 -10.60 9.51
C ALA A 41 -16.00 -10.40 10.90
N THR A 42 -14.93 -11.15 11.15
CA THR A 42 -14.00 -11.00 12.26
C THR A 42 -12.67 -10.44 11.78
N ASP A 43 -11.78 -10.08 12.70
CA ASP A 43 -10.50 -9.43 12.34
C ASP A 43 -9.66 -10.31 11.41
N GLY A 44 -9.33 -9.73 10.25
CA GLY A 44 -8.54 -10.37 9.20
C GLY A 44 -9.36 -11.01 8.09
N ASP A 45 -10.68 -11.13 8.25
CA ASP A 45 -11.55 -11.71 7.21
C ASP A 45 -11.64 -10.83 5.96
N THR A 46 -11.95 -11.47 4.84
CA THR A 46 -12.23 -10.82 3.56
C THR A 46 -13.73 -10.87 3.26
N VAL A 47 -14.34 -9.73 3.01
CA VAL A 47 -15.68 -9.61 2.41
C VAL A 47 -15.48 -9.48 0.90
N LEU A 48 -15.77 -10.55 0.16
CA LEU A 48 -15.51 -10.66 -1.27
C LEU A 48 -16.81 -10.44 -2.07
N VAL A 49 -16.88 -9.32 -2.78
CA VAL A 49 -18.10 -8.86 -3.44
C VAL A 49 -18.12 -9.29 -4.91
N ALA A 50 -19.11 -10.09 -5.28
CA ALA A 50 -19.31 -10.53 -6.66
C ALA A 50 -19.75 -9.37 -7.58
N PRO A 51 -19.52 -9.48 -8.90
CA PRO A 51 -20.06 -8.54 -9.89
C PRO A 51 -21.56 -8.29 -9.71
N GLY A 52 -21.94 -7.01 -9.71
CA GLY A 52 -23.29 -6.58 -9.43
C GLY A 52 -23.35 -5.09 -9.09
N GLU A 53 -24.57 -4.59 -8.98
CA GLU A 53 -24.86 -3.23 -8.52
C GLU A 53 -25.55 -3.32 -7.16
N TYR A 54 -24.93 -2.72 -6.16
CA TYR A 54 -25.33 -2.77 -4.75
C TYR A 54 -25.73 -1.36 -4.31
N PHE A 55 -26.91 -1.25 -3.69
CA PHE A 55 -27.43 0.01 -3.16
C PHE A 55 -27.45 -0.08 -1.64
N GLU A 56 -26.39 0.41 -0.99
CA GLU A 56 -26.18 0.25 0.44
C GLU A 56 -25.48 1.48 1.05
N GLU A 57 -25.87 1.81 2.27
CA GLU A 57 -25.11 2.68 3.18
C GLU A 57 -24.31 1.78 4.13
N ILE A 58 -23.00 1.71 3.92
CA ILE A 58 -22.12 0.75 4.57
C ILE A 58 -21.38 1.42 5.72
N VAL A 59 -21.46 0.82 6.90
CA VAL A 59 -20.74 1.23 8.11
C VAL A 59 -19.67 0.21 8.45
N ILE A 60 -18.42 0.69 8.55
CA ILE A 60 -17.29 -0.10 9.04
C ILE A 60 -16.88 0.43 10.42
N GLU A 61 -16.88 -0.44 11.42
CA GLU A 61 -16.58 -0.09 12.81
C GLU A 61 -15.87 -1.23 13.54
N GLY A 62 -14.80 -0.89 14.29
CA GLY A 62 -14.24 -1.74 15.35
C GLY A 62 -13.53 -3.02 14.91
N LYS A 63 -13.29 -3.22 13.61
CA LYS A 63 -12.70 -4.45 13.06
C LYS A 63 -11.67 -4.17 11.96
N LYS A 64 -10.81 -5.16 11.73
CA LYS A 64 -9.92 -5.22 10.56
C LYS A 64 -10.54 -6.10 9.48
N VAL A 65 -10.97 -5.49 8.37
CA VAL A 65 -11.59 -6.23 7.25
C VAL A 65 -10.94 -5.87 5.92
N ILE A 66 -10.81 -6.85 5.02
CA ILE A 66 -10.51 -6.60 3.61
C ILE A 66 -11.84 -6.66 2.86
N LEU A 67 -12.30 -5.53 2.35
CA LEU A 67 -13.48 -5.45 1.49
C LEU A 67 -13.05 -5.22 0.05
N GLY A 68 -13.49 -6.08 -0.87
CA GLY A 68 -13.26 -5.81 -2.28
C GLY A 68 -13.92 -6.77 -3.24
N SER A 69 -13.82 -6.46 -4.54
CA SER A 69 -14.41 -7.30 -5.59
C SER A 69 -13.56 -8.54 -5.89
N TRP A 70 -14.01 -9.33 -6.87
CA TRP A 70 -13.22 -10.41 -7.47
C TRP A 70 -11.90 -9.94 -8.09
N PHE A 71 -11.67 -8.63 -8.28
CA PHE A 71 -10.33 -8.11 -8.57
C PHE A 71 -9.28 -8.59 -7.57
N LEU A 72 -9.64 -8.67 -6.27
CA LEU A 72 -8.73 -9.13 -5.21
C LEU A 72 -8.16 -10.52 -5.47
N THR A 73 -8.96 -11.40 -6.05
CA THR A 73 -8.63 -12.82 -6.18
C THR A 73 -8.13 -13.16 -7.58
N THR A 74 -8.57 -12.40 -8.58
CA THR A 74 -8.26 -12.67 -9.99
C THR A 74 -7.20 -11.74 -10.57
N GLY A 75 -7.07 -10.53 -10.03
CA GLY A 75 -6.27 -9.45 -10.62
C GLY A 75 -6.84 -8.90 -11.93
N ASP A 76 -8.06 -9.27 -12.33
CA ASP A 76 -8.73 -8.77 -13.52
C ASP A 76 -9.44 -7.45 -13.20
N GLU A 77 -8.96 -6.35 -13.76
CA GLU A 77 -9.48 -5.00 -13.55
C GLU A 77 -10.93 -4.83 -14.02
N SER A 78 -11.43 -5.70 -14.91
CA SER A 78 -12.82 -5.64 -15.35
C SER A 78 -13.80 -5.83 -14.18
N TYR A 79 -13.40 -6.55 -13.13
CA TYR A 79 -14.23 -6.71 -11.93
C TYR A 79 -14.37 -5.43 -11.11
N ILE A 80 -13.45 -4.47 -11.23
CA ILE A 80 -13.60 -3.15 -10.60
C ILE A 80 -14.82 -2.44 -11.20
N THR A 81 -14.91 -2.43 -12.52
CA THR A 81 -16.03 -1.80 -13.24
C THR A 81 -17.36 -2.57 -13.14
N GLN A 82 -17.32 -3.86 -12.83
CA GLN A 82 -18.51 -4.71 -12.74
C GLN A 82 -19.08 -4.83 -11.32
N THR A 83 -18.31 -4.47 -10.29
CA THR A 83 -18.75 -4.49 -8.89
C THR A 83 -18.96 -3.05 -8.42
N ILE A 84 -20.21 -2.60 -8.50
CA ILE A 84 -20.62 -1.22 -8.30
C ILE A 84 -21.34 -1.10 -6.95
N VAL A 85 -20.89 -0.21 -6.09
CA VAL A 85 -21.61 0.24 -4.90
C VAL A 85 -22.11 1.66 -5.16
N ASP A 86 -23.43 1.80 -5.24
CA ASP A 86 -24.11 3.02 -5.63
C ASP A 86 -24.81 3.64 -4.42
N GLY A 87 -24.51 4.90 -4.12
CA GLY A 87 -25.03 5.62 -2.96
C GLY A 87 -26.44 6.16 -3.14
N ASN A 88 -26.92 6.31 -4.38
CA ASN A 88 -28.20 6.93 -4.68
C ASN A 88 -28.44 8.25 -3.92
N GLY A 89 -27.40 9.07 -3.78
CA GLY A 89 -27.38 10.36 -3.10
C GLY A 89 -27.00 10.31 -1.61
N GLU A 90 -26.80 9.13 -1.02
CA GLU A 90 -26.36 8.97 0.37
C GLU A 90 -24.85 8.70 0.48
N THR A 91 -24.27 8.88 1.66
CA THR A 91 -22.86 8.51 1.91
C THR A 91 -22.69 6.99 1.84
N ILE A 92 -21.82 6.49 0.96
CA ILE A 92 -21.73 5.04 0.67
C ILE A 92 -20.96 4.32 1.78
N PHE A 93 -19.75 4.76 2.08
CA PHE A 93 -18.93 4.16 3.15
C PHE A 93 -18.76 5.15 4.30
N THR A 94 -19.29 4.83 5.47
CA THR A 94 -19.01 5.52 6.73
C THR A 94 -18.05 4.70 7.58
N VAL A 95 -16.78 5.10 7.61
CA VAL A 95 -15.75 4.43 8.42
C VAL A 95 -15.60 5.14 9.76
N LYS A 96 -15.94 4.42 10.84
CA LYS A 96 -15.88 4.95 12.21
C LYS A 96 -14.44 4.99 12.74
N GLY A 97 -14.16 5.91 13.67
CA GLY A 97 -12.82 6.11 14.23
C GLY A 97 -12.26 4.95 15.05
N SER A 98 -13.09 3.96 15.41
CA SER A 98 -12.67 2.72 16.08
C SER A 98 -12.21 1.63 15.09
N THR A 99 -12.31 1.85 13.78
CA THR A 99 -11.90 0.88 12.75
C THR A 99 -10.38 0.67 12.76
N ASP A 100 -9.95 -0.57 12.54
CA ASP A 100 -8.54 -0.92 12.55
C ASP A 100 -7.80 -0.37 11.31
N PRO A 101 -6.60 0.23 11.47
CA PRO A 101 -5.81 0.76 10.36
C PRO A 101 -5.40 -0.22 9.26
N GLY A 102 -5.47 -1.52 9.53
CA GLY A 102 -5.25 -2.57 8.55
C GLY A 102 -6.46 -2.86 7.66
N THR A 103 -7.57 -2.12 7.81
CA THR A 103 -8.76 -2.24 6.95
C THR A 103 -8.48 -1.75 5.55
N VAL A 104 -9.02 -2.46 4.55
CA VAL A 104 -8.82 -2.18 3.12
C VAL A 104 -10.17 -2.12 2.42
N ILE A 105 -10.39 -1.09 1.60
CA ILE A 105 -11.47 -1.00 0.61
C ILE A 105 -10.82 -1.01 -0.77
N THR A 106 -11.11 -2.02 -1.59
CA THR A 106 -10.40 -2.17 -2.85
C THR A 106 -11.15 -2.83 -4.00
N GLY A 107 -10.84 -2.42 -5.22
CA GLY A 107 -11.33 -3.06 -6.43
C GLY A 107 -12.82 -2.82 -6.67
N LEU A 108 -13.39 -1.70 -6.22
CA LEU A 108 -14.81 -1.39 -6.38
C LEU A 108 -15.01 -0.18 -7.29
N THR A 109 -16.16 -0.12 -7.97
CA THR A 109 -16.71 1.14 -8.46
C THR A 109 -17.62 1.72 -7.37
N ILE A 110 -17.38 2.95 -6.94
CA ILE A 110 -18.10 3.65 -5.87
C ILE A 110 -18.69 4.91 -6.50
N ARG A 111 -20.02 5.07 -6.50
CA ARG A 111 -20.60 6.18 -7.26
C ARG A 111 -21.92 6.74 -6.75
N ASN A 112 -22.27 7.92 -7.24
CA ASN A 112 -23.55 8.59 -6.95
C ASN A 112 -23.80 8.75 -5.44
N GLY A 113 -22.75 8.90 -4.64
CA GLY A 113 -22.88 9.14 -3.21
C GLY A 113 -23.05 10.62 -2.89
N ARG A 114 -23.42 10.92 -1.64
CA ARG A 114 -23.03 12.21 -1.06
C ARG A 114 -21.52 12.22 -0.92
N ASP A 115 -20.99 11.43 0.01
CA ASP A 115 -19.57 11.08 0.02
C ASP A 115 -19.41 9.64 -0.49
N GLY A 116 -18.41 9.41 -1.35
CA GLY A 116 -18.04 8.05 -1.72
C GLY A 116 -17.53 7.28 -0.52
N ILE A 117 -16.52 7.83 0.17
CA ILE A 117 -15.99 7.28 1.42
C ILE A 117 -15.79 8.41 2.41
N LYS A 118 -16.52 8.38 3.53
CA LYS A 118 -16.32 9.29 4.67
C LYS A 118 -15.64 8.54 5.81
N THR A 119 -14.42 8.95 6.18
CA THR A 119 -13.62 8.21 7.16
C THR A 119 -13.17 9.04 8.35
N ARG A 120 -13.29 8.46 9.56
CA ARG A 120 -12.73 8.98 10.82
C ARG A 120 -11.60 8.10 11.37
N ALA A 121 -11.15 7.12 10.59
CA ALA A 121 -10.05 6.21 10.94
C ALA A 121 -9.01 6.17 9.82
N LYS A 122 -7.78 5.81 10.17
CA LYS A 122 -6.76 5.48 9.17
C LYS A 122 -7.21 4.20 8.45
N ILE A 123 -7.20 4.19 7.12
CA ILE A 123 -7.56 3.01 6.32
C ILE A 123 -6.77 2.98 5.00
N ASN A 124 -6.92 1.90 4.25
CA ASN A 124 -6.32 1.75 2.93
C ASN A 124 -7.42 1.75 1.85
N ILE A 125 -7.41 2.74 0.98
CA ILE A 125 -8.32 2.89 -0.17
C ILE A 125 -7.50 2.65 -1.44
N LEU A 126 -7.69 1.49 -2.05
CA LEU A 126 -6.79 0.97 -3.09
C LEU A 126 -7.54 0.51 -4.34
N ASN A 127 -7.05 0.81 -5.55
CA ASN A 127 -7.59 0.24 -6.81
C ASN A 127 -9.11 0.42 -6.98
N ASN A 128 -9.69 1.52 -6.53
CA ASN A 128 -11.11 1.81 -6.70
C ASN A 128 -11.32 2.79 -7.86
N HIS A 129 -12.53 2.78 -8.41
CA HIS A 129 -13.02 3.83 -9.27
C HIS A 129 -14.13 4.59 -8.54
N ILE A 130 -13.87 5.84 -8.14
CA ILE A 130 -14.80 6.68 -7.38
C ILE A 130 -15.28 7.83 -8.27
N SER A 131 -16.58 7.94 -8.49
CA SER A 131 -17.13 8.95 -9.40
C SER A 131 -18.52 9.43 -9.01
N THR A 132 -18.90 10.61 -9.53
CA THR A 132 -20.26 11.18 -9.42
C THR A 132 -20.79 11.34 -8.00
N CYS A 133 -19.92 11.37 -6.99
CA CYS A 133 -20.28 11.77 -5.62
C CYS A 133 -20.38 13.30 -5.50
N GLU A 134 -20.85 13.82 -4.35
CA GLU A 134 -20.47 15.18 -3.92
C GLU A 134 -18.95 15.16 -3.76
N ASP A 135 -18.44 14.49 -2.72
CA ASP A 135 -16.99 14.30 -2.53
C ASP A 135 -16.62 12.84 -2.72
N ALA A 136 -15.50 12.57 -3.38
CA ALA A 136 -15.09 11.19 -3.61
C ALA A 136 -14.64 10.50 -2.30
N VAL A 137 -13.75 11.16 -1.56
CA VAL A 137 -13.32 10.73 -0.23
C VAL A 137 -13.20 11.93 0.70
N ASP A 138 -13.90 11.86 1.83
CA ASP A 138 -13.89 12.85 2.90
C ASP A 138 -13.13 12.29 4.12
N TYR A 139 -12.01 12.94 4.44
CA TYR A 139 -11.13 12.62 5.55
C TYR A 139 -11.36 13.53 6.76
N GLU A 140 -11.99 12.96 7.78
CA GLU A 140 -12.34 13.64 9.02
C GLU A 140 -11.27 13.48 10.11
N LYS A 141 -11.47 14.13 11.26
CA LYS A 141 -10.53 14.07 12.39
C LYS A 141 -10.23 12.62 12.82
N GLY A 142 -8.94 12.29 12.93
CA GLY A 142 -8.46 10.96 13.33
C GLY A 142 -8.29 9.97 12.18
N SER A 143 -8.53 10.41 10.94
CA SER A 143 -8.40 9.58 9.75
C SER A 143 -6.98 9.55 9.17
N GLY A 144 -6.85 9.28 7.86
CA GLY A 144 -5.61 9.16 7.13
C GLY A 144 -5.37 7.76 6.57
N GLY A 145 -4.11 7.35 6.49
CA GLY A 145 -3.70 6.03 5.97
C GLY A 145 -3.15 6.10 4.56
N VAL A 146 -3.68 5.30 3.63
CA VAL A 146 -3.15 5.15 2.27
C VAL A 146 -4.27 5.25 1.24
N CYS A 147 -4.15 6.17 0.28
CA CYS A 147 -5.01 6.30 -0.88
C CYS A 147 -4.17 6.13 -2.15
N ARG A 148 -4.23 4.95 -2.79
CA ARG A 148 -3.39 4.65 -3.95
C ARG A 148 -4.07 3.87 -5.06
N PHE A 149 -3.61 4.07 -6.30
CA PHE A 149 -4.08 3.34 -7.49
C PHE A 149 -5.57 3.54 -7.79
N ASN A 150 -6.17 4.61 -7.28
CA ASN A 150 -7.57 4.90 -7.53
C ASN A 150 -7.72 5.78 -8.77
N VAL A 151 -8.87 5.63 -9.44
CA VAL A 151 -9.38 6.59 -10.40
C VAL A 151 -10.49 7.38 -9.69
N ILE A 152 -10.28 8.67 -9.51
CA ILE A 152 -11.20 9.58 -8.82
C ILE A 152 -11.62 10.65 -9.82
N GLU A 153 -12.86 10.57 -10.30
CA GLU A 153 -13.28 11.43 -11.39
C GLU A 153 -14.73 11.84 -11.43
N ASN A 154 -14.98 13.03 -11.98
CA ASN A 154 -16.34 13.54 -12.25
C ASN A 154 -17.22 13.60 -10.98
N ASN A 155 -16.61 13.88 -9.81
CA ASN A 155 -17.35 14.22 -8.59
C ASN A 155 -17.80 15.69 -8.64
N GLN A 156 -18.84 16.04 -7.89
CA GLN A 156 -19.43 17.38 -7.92
C GLN A 156 -18.64 18.38 -7.08
N GLY A 157 -18.07 17.93 -5.96
CA GLY A 157 -17.15 18.64 -5.07
C GLY A 157 -15.71 18.19 -5.30
N GLU A 158 -14.98 17.91 -4.22
CA GLU A 158 -13.55 17.57 -4.26
C GLU A 158 -13.29 16.11 -4.64
N GLY A 159 -12.12 15.87 -5.23
CA GLY A 159 -11.60 14.51 -5.39
C GLY A 159 -11.26 13.88 -4.04
N LEU A 160 -10.45 14.58 -3.25
CA LEU A 160 -10.08 14.19 -1.88
C LEU A 160 -10.19 15.42 -0.98
N ASP A 161 -11.12 15.39 -0.03
CA ASP A 161 -11.32 16.45 0.96
C ASP A 161 -10.71 16.07 2.30
N PHE A 162 -9.92 16.97 2.88
CA PHE A 162 -9.27 16.83 4.18
C PHE A 162 -9.63 17.99 5.10
N ASP A 163 -10.83 17.88 5.68
CA ASP A 163 -11.43 18.79 6.66
C ASP A 163 -10.59 18.99 7.95
N ARG A 164 -9.76 18.00 8.31
CA ARG A 164 -9.07 17.93 9.62
C ARG A 164 -7.66 17.34 9.52
N ASP A 165 -6.94 17.43 10.64
CA ASP A 165 -5.55 17.01 10.76
C ASP A 165 -5.40 15.48 10.57
N VAL A 166 -4.62 15.05 9.58
CA VAL A 166 -4.39 13.64 9.25
C VAL A 166 -2.93 13.33 8.88
N ASN A 167 -2.57 12.04 8.89
CA ASN A 167 -1.36 11.51 8.25
C ASN A 167 -1.78 10.66 7.04
N ILE A 168 -1.32 11.00 5.84
CA ILE A 168 -1.81 10.35 4.62
C ILE A 168 -0.71 10.17 3.58
N VAL A 169 -0.76 9.03 2.89
CA VAL A 169 -0.05 8.80 1.63
C VAL A 169 -1.07 8.78 0.49
N ILE A 170 -1.00 9.76 -0.39
CA ILE A 170 -1.78 9.88 -1.62
C ILE A 170 -0.82 9.60 -2.78
N GLY A 171 -0.96 8.47 -3.46
CA GLY A 171 -0.08 8.23 -4.60
C GLY A 171 -0.54 7.27 -5.66
N ASP A 172 0.01 7.44 -6.86
CA ASP A 172 -0.32 6.60 -8.00
C ASP A 172 -1.83 6.64 -8.36
N ASN A 173 -2.51 7.76 -8.07
CA ASN A 173 -3.92 7.97 -8.42
C ASN A 173 -4.06 8.79 -9.71
N ILE A 174 -5.20 8.62 -10.38
CA ILE A 174 -5.70 9.55 -11.39
C ILE A 174 -6.85 10.32 -10.75
N ILE A 175 -6.69 11.64 -10.59
CA ILE A 175 -7.69 12.53 -9.98
C ILE A 175 -8.06 13.59 -11.02
N ARG A 176 -9.29 13.54 -11.56
CA ARG A 176 -9.63 14.39 -12.70
C ARG A 176 -11.07 14.83 -12.79
N ASN A 177 -11.28 15.98 -13.43
CA ASN A 177 -12.61 16.49 -13.78
C ASN A 177 -13.57 16.58 -12.58
N ASN A 178 -13.06 16.78 -11.36
CA ASN A 178 -13.91 17.04 -10.20
C ASN A 178 -14.40 18.49 -10.26
N GLY A 179 -15.58 18.73 -9.66
CA GLY A 179 -16.30 20.00 -9.76
C GLY A 179 -15.69 21.13 -8.92
N GLU A 180 -14.81 20.79 -7.98
CA GLU A 180 -13.97 21.72 -7.24
C GLU A 180 -12.49 21.34 -7.41
N ASP A 181 -11.77 21.07 -6.32
CA ASP A 181 -10.35 20.74 -6.34
C ASP A 181 -10.09 19.25 -6.57
N GLY A 182 -8.91 18.93 -7.09
CA GLY A 182 -8.43 17.55 -7.08
C GLY A 182 -8.21 17.05 -5.64
N ILE A 183 -7.50 17.84 -4.84
CA ILE A 183 -7.18 17.56 -3.43
C ILE A 183 -7.31 18.87 -2.65
N GLU A 184 -8.21 18.96 -1.67
CA GLU A 184 -8.30 20.09 -0.74
C GLU A 184 -7.76 19.66 0.64
N ILE A 185 -6.90 20.48 1.25
CA ILE A 185 -6.36 20.22 2.60
C ILE A 185 -6.53 21.43 3.50
N GLN A 186 -7.36 21.28 4.53
CA GLN A 186 -7.60 22.32 5.52
C GLN A 186 -6.55 22.30 6.65
N LEU A 187 -5.70 23.34 6.67
CA LEU A 187 -4.63 23.56 7.66
C LEU A 187 -5.17 24.23 8.92
N ASN A 188 -5.80 23.42 9.76
CA ASN A 188 -6.27 23.84 11.08
C ASN A 188 -5.09 24.02 12.06
N GLU A 189 -5.27 24.89 13.07
CA GLU A 189 -4.34 25.00 14.21
C GLU A 189 -4.11 23.62 14.84
N TYR A 190 -2.84 23.20 14.94
CA TYR A 190 -2.48 21.88 15.43
C TYR A 190 -1.10 21.92 16.09
N ASP A 191 -1.02 21.47 17.36
CA ASP A 191 0.16 21.57 18.21
C ASP A 191 0.62 20.22 18.79
N GLU A 192 0.14 19.10 18.23
CA GLU A 192 0.49 17.73 18.69
C GLU A 192 1.69 17.14 17.91
N GLU A 193 1.63 15.87 17.45
CA GLU A 193 2.74 15.20 16.75
C GLU A 193 2.81 15.57 15.27
N LEU A 194 4.01 15.80 14.72
CA LEU A 194 4.20 16.19 13.32
C LEU A 194 3.39 15.32 12.37
N LEU A 195 2.53 15.96 11.56
CA LEU A 195 1.75 15.30 10.54
C LEU A 195 2.48 15.33 9.20
N THR A 196 2.48 14.19 8.51
CA THR A 196 3.13 14.04 7.21
C THR A 196 2.08 13.77 6.13
N TYR A 197 2.11 14.62 5.10
CA TYR A 197 1.37 14.44 3.86
C TYR A 197 2.35 14.06 2.77
N VAL A 198 2.18 12.86 2.21
CA VAL A 198 2.97 12.41 1.05
C VAL A 198 2.04 12.35 -0.14
N ILE A 199 2.23 13.25 -1.10
CA ILE A 199 1.46 13.34 -2.34
C ILE A 199 2.42 13.03 -3.49
N ARG A 200 2.34 11.84 -4.07
CA ARG A 200 3.34 11.41 -5.07
C ARG A 200 2.83 10.57 -6.21
N ARG A 201 3.39 10.76 -7.41
CA ARG A 201 3.06 9.97 -8.60
C ARG A 201 1.58 10.00 -8.96
N ASN A 202 0.88 11.08 -8.65
CA ASN A 202 -0.51 11.27 -9.08
C ASN A 202 -0.56 12.01 -10.42
N GLN A 203 -1.61 11.72 -11.19
CA GLN A 203 -2.04 12.57 -12.30
C GLN A 203 -3.26 13.36 -11.86
N ILE A 204 -3.15 14.69 -11.77
CA ILE A 204 -4.20 15.56 -11.24
C ILE A 204 -4.57 16.61 -12.28
N TYR A 205 -5.73 16.49 -12.91
CA TYR A 205 -6.02 17.31 -14.09
C TYR A 205 -7.49 17.56 -14.40
N GLY A 206 -7.75 18.68 -15.08
CA GLY A 206 -9.11 18.99 -15.53
C GLY A 206 -10.11 19.28 -14.42
N ASN A 207 -9.66 19.36 -13.16
CA ASN A 207 -10.52 19.80 -12.07
C ASN A 207 -10.92 21.27 -12.30
N VAL A 208 -12.12 21.63 -11.87
CA VAL A 208 -12.68 22.96 -12.16
C VAL A 208 -11.91 24.06 -11.44
N GLN A 209 -11.39 23.78 -10.24
CA GLN A 209 -10.57 24.69 -9.45
C GLN A 209 -9.10 24.23 -9.48
N ASP A 210 -8.49 23.97 -8.34
CA ASP A 210 -7.08 23.65 -8.20
C ASP A 210 -6.78 22.16 -8.43
N GLY A 211 -5.53 21.87 -8.75
CA GLY A 211 -5.02 20.51 -8.64
C GLY A 211 -4.94 20.08 -7.19
N ILE A 212 -4.22 20.88 -6.39
CA ILE A 212 -4.07 20.70 -4.94
C ILE A 212 -4.26 22.08 -4.30
N GLN A 213 -5.17 22.19 -3.34
CA GLN A 213 -5.37 23.40 -2.54
C GLN A 213 -4.98 23.15 -1.09
N LEU A 214 -4.17 24.03 -0.53
CA LEU A 214 -3.88 24.11 0.90
C LEU A 214 -4.59 25.33 1.48
N VAL A 215 -5.61 25.11 2.30
CA VAL A 215 -6.47 26.16 2.85
C VAL A 215 -6.09 26.38 4.30
N GLY A 216 -5.54 27.54 4.68
CA GLY A 216 -5.45 27.79 6.12
C GLY A 216 -4.63 28.95 6.67
N HIS A 217 -4.22 28.73 7.92
CA HIS A 217 -3.87 29.73 8.93
C HIS A 217 -2.43 30.25 8.76
N PRO A 218 -2.16 31.55 9.00
CA PRO A 218 -0.81 32.15 8.87
C PRO A 218 0.21 31.70 9.94
N GLY A 219 -0.08 30.63 10.69
CA GLY A 219 0.74 30.12 11.78
C GLY A 219 1.17 28.67 11.54
N PRO A 220 2.27 28.20 12.16
CA PRO A 220 2.74 26.83 12.02
C PRO A 220 1.65 25.85 12.45
N SER A 221 1.39 24.84 11.63
CA SER A 221 0.35 23.84 11.88
C SER A 221 0.94 22.45 12.17
N ASN A 222 2.25 22.39 12.41
CA ASN A 222 3.03 21.18 12.67
C ASN A 222 2.77 20.09 11.61
N ARG A 223 2.82 20.50 10.34
CA ARG A 223 2.69 19.65 9.16
C ARG A 223 3.95 19.73 8.30
N VAL A 224 4.20 18.67 7.54
CA VAL A 224 5.19 18.65 6.46
C VAL A 224 4.60 18.00 5.22
N PHE A 225 4.83 18.61 4.06
CA PHE A 225 4.32 18.14 2.78
C PHE A 225 5.47 17.68 1.89
N TYR A 226 5.38 16.44 1.43
CA TYR A 226 6.23 15.90 0.37
C TYR A 226 5.36 15.75 -0.88
N ILE A 227 5.52 16.70 -1.81
CA ILE A 227 4.78 16.72 -3.07
C ILE A 227 5.78 16.38 -4.17
N GLU A 228 5.76 15.13 -4.61
CA GLU A 228 6.85 14.57 -5.42
C GLU A 228 6.36 13.83 -6.66
N ARG A 229 6.93 14.11 -7.82
CA ARG A 229 6.63 13.34 -9.04
C ARG A 229 5.14 13.31 -9.37
N ASN A 230 4.41 14.40 -9.16
CA ASN A 230 3.03 14.54 -9.63
C ASN A 230 2.99 15.23 -10.99
N LEU A 231 2.05 14.81 -11.84
CA LEU A 231 1.72 15.48 -13.10
C LEU A 231 0.41 16.24 -12.90
N ILE A 232 0.48 17.57 -12.88
CA ILE A 232 -0.64 18.44 -12.50
C ILE A 232 -0.94 19.42 -13.63
N TYR A 233 -2.04 19.22 -14.36
CA TYR A 233 -2.21 19.94 -15.62
C TYR A 233 -3.65 20.26 -15.98
N ASN A 234 -3.84 21.33 -16.76
CA ASN A 234 -5.16 21.77 -17.25
C ASN A 234 -6.24 21.88 -16.15
N ASN A 235 -5.87 22.16 -14.89
CA ASN A 235 -6.84 22.51 -13.86
C ASN A 235 -7.29 23.96 -14.07
N GLY A 236 -8.53 24.28 -13.72
CA GLY A 236 -9.13 25.56 -14.03
C GLY A 236 -8.43 26.74 -13.35
N PHE A 237 -7.91 26.52 -12.15
CA PHE A 237 -7.24 27.52 -11.30
C PHE A 237 -5.75 27.18 -11.13
N VAL A 238 -5.28 26.90 -9.91
CA VAL A 238 -3.86 26.73 -9.59
C VAL A 238 -3.46 25.25 -9.64
N GLY A 239 -2.24 24.94 -10.05
CA GLY A 239 -1.70 23.59 -9.90
C GLY A 239 -1.55 23.19 -8.42
N LEU A 240 -0.83 24.02 -7.66
CA LEU A 240 -0.75 23.98 -6.19
C LEU A 240 -1.08 25.37 -5.63
N GLY A 241 -2.30 25.54 -5.10
CA GLY A 241 -2.79 26.78 -4.52
C GLY A 241 -2.67 26.78 -2.99
N MET A 242 -2.38 27.95 -2.44
CA MET A 242 -2.34 28.20 -1.01
C MET A 242 -3.17 29.44 -0.70
N THR A 243 -4.21 29.27 0.12
CA THR A 243 -5.18 30.32 0.44
C THR A 243 -5.18 30.65 1.94
N GLY A 244 -5.46 31.93 2.25
CA GLY A 244 -5.48 32.47 3.62
C GLY A 244 -6.89 32.42 4.25
N GLU A 245 -6.97 32.72 5.55
CA GLU A 245 -8.13 32.34 6.40
C GLU A 245 -9.56 32.59 5.86
N ALA A 246 -10.37 31.53 6.02
CA ALA A 246 -11.83 31.50 6.20
C ALA A 246 -12.72 31.75 4.97
N ASN A 247 -12.20 31.72 3.75
CA ASN A 247 -13.01 31.31 2.61
C ASN A 247 -12.12 30.44 1.70
N ASP A 248 -12.54 29.20 1.47
CA ASP A 248 -12.27 28.32 0.31
C ASP A 248 -12.10 29.04 -1.05
N LYS A 249 -12.62 30.27 -1.16
CA LYS A 249 -12.50 31.12 -2.34
C LYS A 249 -11.06 31.43 -2.70
N GLU A 250 -10.63 30.79 -3.77
CA GLU A 250 -9.38 31.07 -4.46
C GLU A 250 -9.24 32.56 -4.81
N THR A 251 -8.26 33.21 -4.21
CA THR A 251 -7.91 34.61 -4.51
C THR A 251 -6.70 34.73 -5.44
N PHE A 252 -5.99 33.62 -5.68
CA PHE A 252 -4.70 33.59 -6.38
C PHE A 252 -3.66 34.50 -5.74
N GLU A 253 -3.87 34.96 -4.49
CA GLU A 253 -2.94 35.87 -3.84
C GLU A 253 -1.66 35.15 -3.46
N GLY A 254 -1.72 33.85 -3.16
CA GLY A 254 -0.61 33.07 -2.64
C GLY A 254 -0.38 33.41 -1.18
N ALA A 255 -1.01 32.64 -0.31
CA ALA A 255 -1.01 32.89 1.13
C ALA A 255 0.30 32.47 1.79
N SER A 256 0.58 33.11 2.93
CA SER A 256 1.67 32.73 3.81
C SER A 256 1.36 31.45 4.55
N ILE A 257 2.04 30.37 4.15
CA ILE A 257 2.00 29.06 4.82
C ILE A 257 3.42 28.75 5.31
N PRO A 258 3.68 28.76 6.62
CA PRO A 258 5.02 28.55 7.17
C PRO A 258 5.42 27.07 7.31
N ASP A 259 4.48 26.14 7.12
CA ASP A 259 4.76 24.71 7.16
C ASP A 259 5.72 24.31 6.03
N PRO A 260 6.71 23.42 6.27
CA PRO A 260 7.63 22.97 5.23
C PRO A 260 6.91 22.24 4.08
N ILE A 261 7.17 22.68 2.86
CA ILE A 261 6.65 22.07 1.63
C ILE A 261 7.83 21.73 0.70
N TYR A 262 8.04 20.45 0.48
CA TYR A 262 9.03 19.93 -0.45
C TYR A 262 8.36 19.61 -1.78
N LEU A 263 8.61 20.46 -2.77
CA LEU A 263 8.06 20.31 -4.10
C LEU A 263 9.16 19.79 -5.03
N ILE A 264 9.23 18.49 -5.23
CA ILE A 264 10.37 17.85 -5.88
C ILE A 264 9.94 17.08 -7.13
N ASN A 265 10.58 17.37 -8.28
CA ASN A 265 10.36 16.60 -9.50
C ASN A 265 8.88 16.56 -9.96
N ASN A 266 8.13 17.66 -9.92
CA ASN A 266 6.75 17.71 -10.42
C ASN A 266 6.68 18.41 -11.77
N THR A 267 5.60 18.16 -12.51
CA THR A 267 5.31 18.83 -13.79
C THR A 267 3.94 19.49 -13.71
N PHE A 268 3.93 20.83 -13.79
CA PHE A 268 2.76 21.68 -13.82
C PHE A 268 2.57 22.27 -15.21
N ILE A 269 1.47 21.95 -15.89
CA ILE A 269 1.26 22.36 -17.28
C ILE A 269 -0.12 22.98 -17.49
N ASN A 270 -0.17 24.17 -18.10
CA ASN A 270 -1.40 24.81 -18.58
C ASN A 270 -2.51 25.00 -17.51
N ASN A 271 -2.14 25.19 -16.25
CA ASN A 271 -3.05 25.68 -15.21
C ASN A 271 -3.20 27.22 -15.33
N ASP A 272 -4.14 27.89 -14.67
CA ASP A 272 -4.17 29.37 -14.64
C ASP A 272 -2.93 29.91 -13.93
N HIS A 273 -2.57 29.30 -12.79
CA HIS A 273 -1.29 29.49 -12.10
C HIS A 273 -0.60 28.15 -11.86
N GLY A 274 0.74 28.10 -11.87
CA GLY A 274 1.48 26.88 -11.55
C GLY A 274 1.44 26.57 -10.06
N VAL A 275 2.13 27.40 -9.27
CA VAL A 275 2.19 27.33 -7.80
C VAL A 275 1.94 28.72 -7.22
N SER A 276 1.12 28.84 -6.18
CA SER A 276 0.79 30.13 -5.56
C SER A 276 0.82 30.04 -4.04
N GLY A 277 1.78 30.71 -3.40
CA GLY A 277 1.93 30.86 -1.94
C GLY A 277 3.00 29.96 -1.31
N GLY A 278 3.25 30.21 -0.02
CA GLY A 278 4.15 29.45 0.84
C GLY A 278 5.41 30.22 1.27
N ASP A 279 5.66 30.23 2.58
CA ASP A 279 6.81 30.92 3.21
C ASP A 279 7.98 29.95 3.48
N ASN A 280 7.81 28.65 3.20
CA ASN A 280 8.77 27.59 3.52
C ASN A 280 8.76 26.45 2.48
N VAL A 281 8.87 26.83 1.21
CA VAL A 281 8.83 25.90 0.07
C VAL A 281 10.23 25.67 -0.49
N VAL A 282 10.65 24.41 -0.59
CA VAL A 282 11.84 24.03 -1.34
C VAL A 282 11.39 23.35 -2.63
N ALA A 283 11.46 24.09 -3.73
CA ALA A 283 11.05 23.65 -5.06
C ALA A 283 12.27 23.30 -5.92
N LEU A 284 12.48 22.00 -6.17
CA LEU A 284 13.62 21.49 -6.94
C LEU A 284 13.15 20.60 -8.10
N ASN A 285 13.83 20.67 -9.24
CA ASN A 285 13.58 19.79 -10.39
C ASN A 285 12.15 19.85 -10.93
N ASN A 286 11.40 20.93 -10.74
CA ASN A 286 10.04 21.04 -11.25
C ASN A 286 10.00 21.65 -12.66
N ILE A 287 9.05 21.20 -13.47
CA ILE A 287 8.62 21.89 -14.69
C ILE A 287 7.36 22.67 -14.37
N ILE A 288 7.34 23.98 -14.65
CA ILE A 288 6.13 24.81 -14.59
C ILE A 288 6.03 25.58 -15.90
N ALA A 289 5.10 25.18 -16.75
CA ALA A 289 5.00 25.74 -18.08
C ALA A 289 3.57 25.97 -18.56
N GLY A 290 3.40 27.00 -19.39
CA GLY A 290 2.13 27.30 -20.04
C GLY A 290 1.06 27.87 -19.09
N SER A 291 1.42 28.31 -17.89
CA SER A 291 0.44 28.89 -16.97
C SER A 291 -0.20 30.14 -17.58
N ALA A 292 -1.53 30.23 -17.53
CA ALA A 292 -2.28 31.28 -18.20
C ALA A 292 -1.99 32.68 -17.62
N ARG A 293 -1.54 32.77 -16.37
CA ARG A 293 -1.19 34.02 -15.67
C ARG A 293 0.19 34.04 -15.06
N VAL A 294 0.47 33.17 -14.08
CA VAL A 294 1.77 33.17 -13.38
C VAL A 294 2.25 31.75 -13.16
N GLY A 295 3.52 31.46 -13.47
CA GLY A 295 4.14 30.17 -13.18
C GLY A 295 4.25 29.95 -11.67
N MET A 296 4.97 30.82 -10.96
CA MET A 296 5.07 30.78 -9.49
C MET A 296 4.77 32.15 -8.88
N LYS A 297 4.03 32.19 -7.78
CA LYS A 297 3.68 33.44 -7.09
C LYS A 297 3.84 33.32 -5.59
N ASN A 298 4.45 34.32 -4.95
CA ASN A 298 4.57 34.41 -3.49
C ASN A 298 5.14 33.13 -2.86
N VAL A 299 6.22 32.61 -3.46
CA VAL A 299 7.03 31.52 -2.89
C VAL A 299 8.31 32.15 -2.34
N ASP A 300 8.21 32.72 -1.15
CA ASP A 300 9.20 33.66 -0.58
C ASP A 300 9.59 33.30 0.87
N GLU A 301 10.08 34.27 1.65
CA GLU A 301 10.61 34.07 3.01
C GLU A 301 11.68 32.97 3.11
N ASN A 302 11.40 31.83 3.76
CA ASN A 302 12.32 30.69 3.92
C ASN A 302 12.22 29.68 2.75
N SER A 303 11.84 30.15 1.58
CA SER A 303 11.69 29.32 0.37
C SER A 303 12.87 29.43 -0.59
N ILE A 304 13.02 28.43 -1.46
CA ILE A 304 13.92 28.45 -2.62
C ILE A 304 13.30 27.72 -3.82
N VAL A 305 13.41 28.33 -5.01
CA VAL A 305 13.06 27.73 -6.30
C VAL A 305 14.32 27.58 -7.14
N ALA A 306 14.74 26.35 -7.43
CA ALA A 306 16.00 26.08 -8.11
C ALA A 306 15.94 24.82 -9.00
N HIS A 307 16.90 24.68 -9.92
CA HIS A 307 17.11 23.48 -10.74
C HIS A 307 15.87 23.00 -11.52
N GLY A 308 15.03 23.93 -11.98
CA GLY A 308 13.75 23.64 -12.64
C GLY A 308 13.60 24.33 -13.99
N VAL A 309 12.42 24.19 -14.59
CA VAL A 309 12.02 24.88 -15.83
C VAL A 309 10.84 25.79 -15.54
N LEU A 310 10.97 27.08 -15.88
CA LEU A 310 9.86 28.03 -15.96
C LEU A 310 9.73 28.48 -17.42
N TRP A 311 8.64 28.10 -18.09
CA TRP A 311 8.56 28.35 -19.52
C TRP A 311 7.17 28.69 -20.04
N ALA A 312 7.09 29.71 -20.89
CA ALA A 312 5.87 30.12 -21.60
C ALA A 312 4.66 30.34 -20.68
N ASN A 313 4.92 30.70 -19.42
CA ASN A 313 3.92 31.26 -18.54
C ASN A 313 3.68 32.72 -18.97
N TRP A 314 2.50 33.29 -18.69
CA TRP A 314 2.27 34.71 -18.96
C TRP A 314 3.25 35.60 -18.17
N VAL A 315 3.52 35.24 -16.92
CA VAL A 315 4.65 35.67 -16.09
C VAL A 315 5.29 34.42 -15.48
N ASP A 316 6.59 34.20 -15.63
CA ASP A 316 7.23 32.98 -15.10
C ASP A 316 7.20 32.93 -13.57
N PHE A 317 7.47 34.05 -12.90
CA PHE A 317 7.33 34.16 -11.46
C PHE A 317 7.06 35.60 -11.00
N ASP A 318 6.38 35.74 -9.86
CA ASP A 318 6.11 37.02 -9.18
C ASP A 318 6.37 36.86 -7.68
N ASN A 319 7.21 37.73 -7.10
CA ASN A 319 7.61 37.69 -5.69
C ASN A 319 8.02 36.28 -5.20
N CYS A 320 9.05 35.70 -5.82
CA CYS A 320 9.55 34.37 -5.47
C CYS A 320 11.06 34.40 -5.23
N ASN A 321 11.54 33.56 -4.31
CA ASN A 321 12.97 33.33 -4.06
C ASN A 321 13.57 32.38 -5.11
N VAL A 322 13.73 32.89 -6.34
CA VAL A 322 14.23 32.10 -7.47
C VAL A 322 15.75 32.19 -7.59
N ASP A 323 16.41 31.04 -7.63
CA ASP A 323 17.80 30.95 -8.08
C ASP A 323 17.84 30.98 -9.62
N GLY A 324 17.91 32.19 -10.17
CA GLY A 324 17.90 32.40 -11.62
C GLY A 324 19.07 31.78 -12.39
N GLU A 325 20.15 31.35 -11.73
CA GLU A 325 21.27 30.67 -12.39
C GLU A 325 20.99 29.19 -12.66
N SER A 326 20.15 28.55 -11.84
CA SER A 326 19.80 27.14 -11.98
C SER A 326 18.46 26.87 -12.67
N ILE A 327 17.66 27.92 -12.93
CA ILE A 327 16.39 27.81 -13.65
C ILE A 327 16.60 27.91 -15.17
N MET A 328 15.96 27.00 -15.89
CA MET A 328 15.86 27.02 -17.34
C MET A 328 14.62 27.79 -17.78
N PHE A 329 14.83 28.76 -18.65
CA PHE A 329 13.76 29.52 -19.33
C PHE A 329 13.66 29.09 -20.79
N GLU A 330 13.52 27.79 -21.03
CA GLU A 330 13.43 27.17 -22.35
C GLU A 330 12.34 26.09 -22.38
N ALA A 331 11.90 25.71 -23.59
CA ALA A 331 10.82 24.73 -23.73
C ALA A 331 11.20 23.37 -23.12
N PRO A 332 10.31 22.75 -22.31
CA PRO A 332 10.59 21.45 -21.71
C PRO A 332 10.52 20.28 -22.69
N LEU A 333 10.01 20.49 -23.91
CA LEU A 333 9.94 19.50 -25.00
C LEU A 333 9.39 18.13 -24.56
N LEU A 334 8.17 18.17 -23.99
CA LEU A 334 7.43 16.99 -23.57
C LEU A 334 6.64 16.36 -24.73
N ASP A 335 6.42 15.05 -24.68
CA ASP A 335 5.54 14.32 -25.59
C ASP A 335 4.06 14.41 -25.18
N GLU A 336 3.18 13.67 -25.87
CA GLU A 336 1.73 13.66 -25.62
C GLU A 336 1.34 13.04 -24.26
N LYS A 337 2.25 12.33 -23.61
CA LYS A 337 2.11 11.80 -22.25
C LYS A 337 2.82 12.66 -21.21
N TYR A 338 3.31 13.84 -21.60
CA TYR A 338 4.08 14.74 -20.74
C TYR A 338 5.44 14.19 -20.28
N VAL A 339 5.99 13.20 -20.99
CA VAL A 339 7.35 12.68 -20.77
C VAL A 339 8.33 13.52 -21.57
N SER A 340 9.47 13.89 -20.97
CA SER A 340 10.54 14.59 -21.67
C SER A 340 11.01 13.79 -22.89
N THR A 341 11.10 14.44 -24.06
CA THR A 341 11.72 13.81 -25.22
C THR A 341 13.24 13.82 -25.07
N SER A 342 13.95 12.98 -25.85
CA SER A 342 15.43 12.98 -25.91
C SER A 342 16.08 14.34 -26.23
N ALA A 343 15.31 15.31 -26.74
CA ALA A 343 15.80 16.65 -27.05
C ALA A 343 15.55 17.66 -25.92
N SER A 344 14.83 17.28 -24.86
CA SER A 344 14.49 18.16 -23.76
C SER A 344 15.74 18.64 -23.01
N PRO A 345 15.81 19.94 -22.67
CA PRO A 345 16.90 20.46 -21.84
C PRO A 345 16.83 19.95 -20.39
N GLY A 346 15.69 19.41 -19.96
CA GLY A 346 15.50 18.87 -18.62
C GLY A 346 16.05 17.47 -18.42
N VAL A 347 16.36 16.72 -19.48
CA VAL A 347 16.94 15.37 -19.39
C VAL A 347 18.37 15.47 -18.86
N ASP A 348 18.72 14.67 -17.85
CA ASP A 348 20.04 14.60 -17.23
C ASP A 348 20.52 15.95 -16.63
N ASN A 349 19.61 16.84 -16.24
CA ASN A 349 19.97 18.20 -15.79
C ASN A 349 19.36 18.63 -14.45
N GLY A 350 18.61 17.76 -13.78
CA GLY A 350 18.14 18.00 -12.42
C GLY A 350 19.25 17.83 -11.37
N ILE A 351 18.99 18.29 -10.14
CA ILE A 351 19.88 18.12 -9.00
C ILE A 351 19.55 16.84 -8.23
N ALA A 352 20.56 16.01 -7.94
CA ALA A 352 20.40 14.76 -7.19
C ALA A 352 20.63 14.90 -5.68
N PHE A 353 21.39 15.93 -5.26
CA PHE A 353 21.74 16.19 -3.87
C PHE A 353 21.61 17.68 -3.56
N PHE A 354 20.81 18.04 -2.55
CA PHE A 354 20.59 19.42 -2.17
C PHE A 354 20.46 19.57 -0.64
N VAL A 355 21.11 20.61 -0.11
CA VAL A 355 21.07 20.98 1.31
C VAL A 355 20.48 22.37 1.43
N TRP A 356 19.49 22.54 2.29
CA TRP A 356 18.82 23.81 2.57
C TRP A 356 18.80 24.04 4.08
N GLU A 357 19.19 25.23 4.54
CA GLU A 357 19.23 25.58 5.97
C GLU A 357 19.96 24.57 6.89
N GLY A 358 20.90 23.81 6.33
CA GLY A 358 21.67 22.78 7.05
C GLY A 358 21.08 21.38 7.00
N ASP A 359 19.86 21.22 6.49
CA ASP A 359 19.19 19.93 6.32
C ASP A 359 19.38 19.39 4.90
N THR A 360 19.58 18.07 4.78
CA THR A 360 19.60 17.41 3.48
C THR A 360 18.17 17.23 3.00
N ILE A 361 17.76 18.01 1.99
CA ILE A 361 16.40 17.98 1.46
C ILE A 361 16.25 16.92 0.37
N LEU A 362 17.27 16.78 -0.48
CA LEU A 362 17.28 15.82 -1.57
C LEU A 362 18.59 15.04 -1.56
N ASN A 363 18.49 13.72 -1.67
CA ASN A 363 19.62 12.82 -1.86
C ASN A 363 19.14 11.56 -2.61
N THR A 364 18.84 11.73 -3.89
CA THR A 364 18.31 10.67 -4.75
C THR A 364 19.40 10.02 -5.57
N HIS A 365 19.28 8.71 -5.77
CA HIS A 365 20.11 7.92 -6.68
C HIS A 365 19.27 7.23 -7.76
N ASP A 366 17.96 7.49 -7.76
CA ASP A 366 16.95 6.81 -8.58
C ASP A 366 16.65 7.61 -9.84
N PHE A 367 17.60 7.64 -10.77
CA PHE A 367 17.47 8.30 -12.08
C PHE A 367 18.20 7.53 -13.18
N ILE A 368 17.82 7.77 -14.43
CA ILE A 368 18.50 7.18 -15.59
C ILE A 368 19.48 8.19 -16.13
N GLY A 369 20.74 7.79 -16.29
CA GLY A 369 21.77 8.63 -16.89
C GLY A 369 22.75 9.21 -15.87
N SER A 370 23.08 10.48 -16.03
CA SER A 370 24.09 11.21 -15.25
C SER A 370 23.51 12.08 -14.13
N ALA A 371 22.22 12.42 -14.20
CA ALA A 371 21.49 13.19 -13.19
C ALA A 371 19.99 12.93 -13.32
N PRO A 372 19.15 13.23 -12.31
CA PRO A 372 17.70 13.13 -12.45
C PRO A 372 17.19 14.07 -13.52
N ASP A 373 16.12 13.66 -14.19
CA ASP A 373 15.44 14.52 -15.13
C ASP A 373 14.62 15.56 -14.39
N ILE A 374 14.52 16.78 -14.94
CA ILE A 374 13.59 17.79 -14.44
C ILE A 374 12.17 17.38 -14.83
N GLY A 375 11.24 17.46 -13.88
CA GLY A 375 9.83 17.07 -14.03
C GLY A 375 9.49 15.73 -13.42
N THR A 376 8.25 15.30 -13.66
CA THR A 376 7.64 14.09 -13.07
C THR A 376 8.31 12.80 -13.48
N PHE A 377 8.61 12.68 -14.77
CA PHE A 377 8.98 11.43 -15.42
C PHE A 377 10.44 11.44 -15.84
N GLU A 378 11.15 10.36 -15.52
CA GLU A 378 12.46 10.07 -16.11
C GLU A 378 12.30 9.60 -17.55
N PHE A 379 13.04 10.21 -18.46
CA PHE A 379 13.15 9.80 -19.85
C PHE A 379 13.90 8.48 -19.95
N ASN A 380 13.27 7.49 -20.59
CA ASN A 380 13.89 6.19 -20.84
C ASN A 380 14.10 5.94 -22.34
N PRO A 381 15.35 5.91 -22.83
CA PRO A 381 15.62 5.86 -24.28
C PRO A 381 15.35 4.51 -24.98
N THR A 382 14.88 3.45 -24.28
CA THR A 382 15.03 2.06 -24.78
C THR A 382 13.78 1.15 -24.95
N GLY A 383 12.65 1.32 -24.26
CA GLY A 383 11.31 0.76 -24.58
C GLY A 383 10.94 -0.76 -24.46
N ASP A 384 11.76 -1.70 -23.99
CA ASP A 384 11.50 -3.18 -23.99
C ASP A 384 10.64 -3.71 -22.79
N PRO A 385 10.10 -4.98 -22.77
CA PRO A 385 9.34 -5.66 -21.67
C PRO A 385 10.19 -6.38 -20.56
N ILE A 386 9.61 -6.63 -19.36
CA ILE A 386 10.34 -7.11 -18.17
C ILE A 386 10.69 -8.59 -18.33
N GLU A 387 11.97 -8.95 -18.28
CA GLU A 387 12.41 -10.36 -18.35
C GLU A 387 12.53 -10.94 -16.93
N LEU A 388 11.57 -11.78 -16.51
CA LEU A 388 11.61 -12.55 -15.25
C LEU A 388 12.18 -13.96 -15.48
N SER A 389 13.02 -14.42 -14.55
CA SER A 389 13.67 -15.74 -14.55
C SER A 389 13.82 -16.29 -13.11
N LEU A 390 13.95 -17.61 -12.98
CA LEU A 390 14.15 -18.30 -11.69
C LEU A 390 15.58 -18.82 -11.55
N SER A 391 16.09 -18.89 -10.31
CA SER A 391 17.34 -19.59 -10.00
C SER A 391 17.16 -21.10 -10.10
N SER A 392 18.17 -21.82 -10.61
CA SER A 392 18.26 -23.29 -10.49
C SER A 392 18.84 -23.76 -9.16
N ASP A 393 19.41 -22.86 -8.38
CA ASP A 393 20.29 -23.18 -7.26
C ASP A 393 19.67 -22.83 -5.88
N ALA A 394 18.37 -22.53 -5.85
CA ALA A 394 17.65 -22.21 -4.60
C ALA A 394 17.56 -23.43 -3.66
N GLU A 395 17.70 -23.19 -2.35
CA GLU A 395 17.55 -24.23 -1.33
C GLU A 395 16.09 -24.73 -1.23
N PRO A 396 15.85 -25.97 -0.76
CA PRO A 396 14.50 -26.49 -0.55
C PRO A 396 13.64 -25.57 0.33
N GLY A 397 12.44 -25.22 -0.15
CA GLY A 397 11.52 -24.30 0.54
C GLY A 397 11.83 -22.81 0.32
N GLN A 398 12.60 -22.48 -0.72
CA GLN A 398 12.86 -21.11 -1.17
C GLN A 398 12.61 -21.00 -2.67
N VAL A 399 12.15 -19.82 -3.10
CA VAL A 399 12.19 -19.43 -4.52
C VAL A 399 13.04 -18.18 -4.64
N GLU A 400 14.01 -18.23 -5.55
CA GLU A 400 14.88 -17.12 -5.85
C GLU A 400 14.54 -16.57 -7.25
N LEU A 401 14.08 -15.32 -7.29
CA LEU A 401 13.62 -14.62 -8.49
C LEU A 401 14.71 -13.68 -8.98
N PHE A 402 14.93 -13.66 -10.28
CA PHE A 402 15.77 -12.68 -10.96
C PHE A 402 15.02 -12.03 -12.10
N TRP A 403 15.02 -10.71 -12.17
CA TRP A 403 14.46 -10.03 -13.33
C TRP A 403 15.33 -8.88 -13.81
N ARG A 404 15.15 -8.56 -15.09
CA ARG A 404 15.64 -7.31 -15.65
C ARG A 404 14.43 -6.42 -15.88
N SER A 405 14.54 -5.18 -15.40
CA SER A 405 13.56 -4.17 -15.69
C SER A 405 13.43 -4.00 -17.19
N ASN A 406 12.21 -3.68 -17.58
CA ASN A 406 11.90 -3.33 -18.94
C ASN A 406 12.33 -1.89 -19.20
N SER A 407 12.91 -1.66 -20.35
CA SER A 407 13.69 -0.45 -20.59
C SER A 407 12.80 0.75 -20.95
N ALA A 408 11.54 0.74 -20.50
CA ALA A 408 10.50 1.73 -20.74
C ALA A 408 10.16 2.61 -19.52
N SER A 409 10.60 2.27 -18.30
CA SER A 409 10.47 3.17 -17.14
C SER A 409 11.58 2.92 -16.14
N ASN A 410 12.08 3.98 -15.49
CA ASN A 410 12.97 3.79 -14.35
C ASN A 410 12.12 3.12 -13.26
N PRO A 411 12.44 1.89 -12.84
CA PRO A 411 11.58 1.18 -11.90
C PRO A 411 11.70 1.87 -10.53
N VAL A 412 10.64 2.53 -10.08
CA VAL A 412 10.59 3.11 -8.72
C VAL A 412 10.33 2.04 -7.66
N GLY A 413 9.88 0.88 -8.11
CA GLY A 413 9.67 -0.27 -7.25
C GLY A 413 9.11 -1.43 -8.06
N PHE A 414 9.20 -2.61 -7.45
CA PHE A 414 8.60 -3.81 -7.98
C PHE A 414 7.62 -4.34 -6.95
N GLU A 415 6.43 -4.69 -7.39
CA GLU A 415 5.56 -5.58 -6.64
C GLU A 415 5.79 -6.99 -7.15
N ILE A 416 6.28 -7.82 -6.25
CA ILE A 416 6.36 -9.26 -6.46
C ILE A 416 5.00 -9.82 -6.09
N GLN A 417 4.28 -10.30 -7.09
CA GLN A 417 3.01 -10.95 -6.91
C GLN A 417 3.25 -12.46 -6.90
N ARG A 418 2.77 -13.14 -5.85
CA ARG A 418 2.90 -14.59 -5.70
C ARG A 418 1.56 -15.26 -5.43
N SER A 419 1.27 -16.34 -6.16
CA SER A 419 0.09 -17.20 -5.97
C SER A 419 0.49 -18.63 -5.68
N VAL A 420 -0.29 -19.32 -4.86
CA VAL A 420 -0.19 -20.77 -4.64
C VAL A 420 -1.35 -21.44 -5.40
N GLY A 421 -1.05 -22.44 -6.24
CA GLY A 421 -2.09 -23.21 -6.94
C GLY A 421 -2.85 -22.47 -8.05
N GLY A 422 -2.44 -21.23 -8.38
CA GLY A 422 -2.90 -20.47 -9.54
C GLY A 422 -4.23 -19.74 -9.37
N ILE A 423 -4.75 -19.61 -8.14
CA ILE A 423 -6.11 -19.09 -7.91
C ILE A 423 -6.13 -17.70 -7.23
N GLN A 424 -5.07 -17.25 -6.54
CA GLN A 424 -4.98 -15.87 -6.00
C GLN A 424 -3.53 -15.45 -5.76
N LEU A 425 -3.09 -14.29 -6.28
CA LEU A 425 -1.77 -13.71 -5.95
C LEU A 425 -1.88 -13.00 -4.58
N LEU A 426 -1.51 -13.67 -3.49
CA LEU A 426 -1.76 -13.23 -2.09
C LEU A 426 -0.51 -12.82 -1.29
N LYS A 427 0.64 -12.65 -1.94
CA LYS A 427 1.77 -11.98 -1.30
C LYS A 427 2.27 -10.91 -2.24
N PHE A 428 2.07 -9.66 -1.83
CA PHE A 428 2.70 -8.49 -2.41
C PHE A 428 3.90 -8.17 -1.55
N VAL A 429 5.08 -8.36 -2.10
CA VAL A 429 6.28 -7.75 -1.51
C VAL A 429 6.64 -6.59 -2.40
N LEU A 430 6.43 -5.39 -1.88
CA LEU A 430 7.01 -4.19 -2.44
C LEU A 430 8.52 -4.28 -2.19
N VAL A 431 9.25 -4.50 -3.27
CA VAL A 431 10.70 -4.42 -3.29
C VAL A 431 11.04 -3.08 -3.91
N ASP A 432 11.47 -2.15 -3.07
CA ASP A 432 12.09 -0.91 -3.55
C ASP A 432 13.31 -1.30 -4.40
N ALA A 433 13.47 -0.65 -5.56
CA ALA A 433 14.56 -0.97 -6.49
C ALA A 433 15.94 -0.85 -5.81
N GLU A 434 16.06 0.03 -4.81
CA GLU A 434 17.24 0.25 -3.98
C GLU A 434 17.64 -0.94 -3.07
N ARG A 435 16.72 -1.89 -2.78
CA ARG A 435 16.97 -3.03 -1.88
C ARG A 435 17.34 -4.34 -2.58
N ALA A 436 17.19 -4.40 -3.90
CA ALA A 436 17.66 -5.53 -4.70
C ALA A 436 19.12 -5.26 -5.12
N SER A 437 20.07 -6.07 -4.65
CA SER A 437 21.49 -5.90 -4.99
C SER A 437 21.68 -5.92 -6.51
N SER A 438 21.97 -4.78 -7.12
CA SER A 438 22.11 -4.69 -8.58
C SER A 438 23.58 -4.81 -8.98
N THR A 439 23.84 -5.68 -9.94
CA THR A 439 25.03 -5.59 -10.79
C THR A 439 24.50 -5.54 -12.21
N SER A 440 24.60 -4.38 -12.87
CA SER A 440 24.15 -4.18 -14.26
C SER A 440 22.64 -4.40 -14.51
N GLY A 441 21.76 -3.79 -13.69
CA GLY A 441 20.30 -3.73 -13.98
C GLY A 441 19.54 -5.05 -13.82
N ARG A 442 20.14 -6.03 -13.13
CA ARG A 442 19.50 -7.29 -12.74
C ARG A 442 19.11 -7.21 -11.26
N TYR A 443 17.81 -7.34 -11.00
CA TYR A 443 17.22 -7.36 -9.67
C TYR A 443 17.06 -8.79 -9.19
N HIS A 444 17.00 -8.95 -7.87
CA HIS A 444 16.95 -10.24 -7.20
C HIS A 444 16.04 -10.17 -5.97
N TYR A 445 15.25 -11.21 -5.76
CA TYR A 445 14.46 -11.41 -4.55
C TYR A 445 14.46 -12.88 -4.11
N LEU A 446 14.78 -13.11 -2.85
CA LEU A 446 14.67 -14.41 -2.20
C LEU A 446 13.38 -14.48 -1.39
N ASP A 447 12.42 -15.30 -1.82
CA ASP A 447 11.23 -15.62 -1.04
C ASP A 447 11.58 -16.67 0.03
N ALA A 448 12.25 -16.22 1.09
CA ALA A 448 12.56 -17.03 2.26
C ALA A 448 11.34 -17.12 3.19
N GLY A 449 10.88 -18.34 3.49
CA GLY A 449 9.70 -18.55 4.32
C GLY A 449 8.41 -18.70 3.51
N THR A 450 8.48 -19.26 2.30
CA THR A 450 7.32 -19.87 1.65
C THR A 450 6.90 -21.06 2.50
N PRO A 451 5.81 -20.99 3.29
CA PRO A 451 5.28 -22.19 3.90
C PRO A 451 4.77 -23.04 2.72
N PRO A 452 5.12 -24.33 2.64
CA PRO A 452 4.45 -25.21 1.70
C PRO A 452 2.95 -25.15 1.97
N GLY A 453 2.20 -24.80 0.95
CA GLY A 453 0.77 -24.64 1.01
C GLY A 453 0.15 -25.66 0.07
N LEU A 454 -0.43 -26.71 0.65
CA LEU A 454 -1.36 -27.68 0.06
C LEU A 454 -1.31 -27.82 -1.47
N GLU A 455 -0.64 -28.88 -1.90
CA GLU A 455 -0.55 -29.46 -3.25
C GLU A 455 -1.66 -29.07 -4.28
N PRO A 456 -1.26 -28.82 -5.55
CA PRO A 456 0.13 -28.80 -6.04
C PRO A 456 0.86 -27.51 -5.65
N ASP A 457 2.10 -27.65 -5.15
CA ASP A 457 3.04 -26.59 -4.75
C ASP A 457 3.60 -25.82 -5.98
N LEU A 458 2.72 -25.45 -6.91
CA LEU A 458 3.02 -24.54 -8.01
C LEU A 458 2.88 -23.11 -7.50
N TYR A 459 4.00 -22.41 -7.46
CA TYR A 459 4.03 -21.00 -7.15
C TYR A 459 4.07 -20.22 -8.45
N TYR A 460 3.10 -19.33 -8.64
CA TYR A 460 3.07 -18.45 -9.79
C TYR A 460 3.60 -17.09 -9.37
N TYR A 461 4.61 -16.61 -10.09
CA TYR A 461 5.23 -15.32 -9.86
C TYR A 461 5.01 -14.40 -11.04
N ARG A 462 4.76 -13.13 -10.73
CA ARG A 462 4.75 -12.04 -11.68
C ARG A 462 5.40 -10.83 -11.03
N ILE A 463 6.20 -10.11 -11.81
CA ILE A 463 6.70 -8.81 -11.41
C ILE A 463 5.78 -7.76 -12.01
N LYS A 464 5.19 -6.95 -11.15
CA LYS A 464 4.64 -5.66 -11.55
C LYS A 464 5.69 -4.61 -11.29
N GLN A 465 6.25 -4.05 -12.34
CA GLN A 465 7.09 -2.88 -12.25
C GLN A 465 6.20 -1.65 -12.18
N PHE A 466 6.45 -0.81 -11.20
CA PHE A 466 5.95 0.55 -11.20
C PHE A 466 7.02 1.41 -11.86
N GLY A 467 6.64 2.01 -12.98
CA GLY A 467 7.47 3.03 -13.57
C GLY A 467 7.40 4.32 -12.76
N SER A 468 8.47 5.10 -12.85
CA SER A 468 8.46 6.51 -12.45
C SER A 468 7.37 7.33 -13.13
N ASP A 469 6.79 6.80 -14.23
CA ASP A 469 5.73 7.37 -15.05
C ASP A 469 4.29 7.02 -14.65
N GLY A 470 4.10 6.27 -13.58
CA GLY A 470 2.79 5.76 -13.15
C GLY A 470 2.26 4.63 -14.05
N GLU A 471 2.92 4.35 -15.18
CA GLU A 471 2.67 3.17 -15.99
C GLU A 471 3.10 1.93 -15.20
N THR A 472 2.30 0.87 -15.33
CA THR A 472 2.64 -0.42 -14.73
C THR A 472 2.93 -1.42 -15.82
N SER A 473 4.11 -2.01 -15.75
CA SER A 473 4.52 -3.07 -16.67
C SER A 473 4.50 -4.40 -15.93
N LEU A 474 3.95 -5.41 -16.58
CA LEU A 474 3.91 -6.77 -16.03
C LEU A 474 4.92 -7.64 -16.75
N SER A 475 5.67 -8.43 -15.99
CA SER A 475 6.35 -9.59 -16.57
C SER A 475 5.32 -10.62 -17.01
N ASN A 476 5.74 -11.56 -17.86
CA ASN A 476 4.98 -12.79 -18.05
C ASN A 476 4.88 -13.56 -16.73
N LEU A 477 3.80 -14.33 -16.57
CA LEU A 477 3.64 -15.25 -15.44
C LEU A 477 4.72 -16.33 -15.53
N THR A 478 5.49 -16.48 -14.47
CA THR A 478 6.53 -17.51 -14.36
C THR A 478 6.13 -18.52 -13.30
N VAL A 479 6.16 -19.79 -13.65
CA VAL A 479 5.81 -20.89 -12.74
C VAL A 479 7.08 -21.38 -12.08
N ALA A 480 7.12 -21.35 -10.76
CA ALA A 480 8.14 -22.00 -9.94
C ALA A 480 7.53 -23.25 -9.32
N GLU A 481 8.16 -24.38 -9.60
CA GLU A 481 7.99 -25.59 -8.80
C GLU A 481 8.93 -25.46 -7.61
N LEU A 482 8.40 -25.45 -6.38
CA LEU A 482 9.26 -25.60 -5.22
C LEU A 482 9.85 -27.02 -5.26
N PRO A 483 11.19 -27.19 -5.26
CA PRO A 483 11.75 -28.49 -5.01
C PRO A 483 11.31 -28.92 -3.61
N GLY A 484 10.46 -29.95 -3.53
CA GLY A 484 10.05 -30.55 -2.27
C GLY A 484 11.28 -30.94 -1.44
N PRO A 485 11.15 -31.05 -0.11
CA PRO A 485 12.29 -31.39 0.72
C PRO A 485 12.85 -32.74 0.28
N ASN A 486 14.13 -32.83 -0.08
CA ASN A 486 14.70 -34.07 -0.60
C ASN A 486 14.94 -35.15 0.48
N ILE A 487 14.75 -34.80 1.76
CA ILE A 487 14.98 -35.67 2.91
C ILE A 487 13.95 -35.40 4.01
N HIS A 488 13.73 -36.39 4.86
CA HIS A 488 13.02 -36.18 6.12
C HIS A 488 13.87 -35.36 7.09
N GLU A 489 13.29 -34.34 7.72
CA GLU A 489 14.01 -33.50 8.68
C GLU A 489 13.13 -33.07 9.87
N LEU A 490 13.76 -32.92 11.04
CA LEU A 490 13.16 -32.36 12.26
C LEU A 490 14.08 -31.24 12.80
N PRO A 491 13.92 -29.98 12.36
CA PRO A 491 14.66 -28.84 12.89
C PRO A 491 14.42 -28.60 14.40
N PRO A 492 15.31 -27.86 15.07
CA PRO A 492 15.07 -27.39 16.44
C PRO A 492 13.82 -26.51 16.53
N ASN A 493 13.13 -26.58 17.66
CA ASN A 493 11.97 -25.74 17.95
C ASN A 493 12.40 -24.31 18.33
N TYR A 494 11.52 -23.33 18.11
CA TYR A 494 11.74 -21.93 18.49
C TYR A 494 10.46 -21.30 19.08
N PRO A 495 10.55 -20.45 20.13
CA PRO A 495 11.73 -20.21 20.97
C PRO A 495 12.15 -21.47 21.75
N ASN A 496 13.43 -21.57 22.10
CA ASN A 496 13.96 -22.61 23.00
C ASN A 496 15.20 -22.04 23.75
N PRO A 497 15.10 -21.74 25.06
CA PRO A 497 13.99 -22.04 25.97
C PRO A 497 12.74 -21.23 25.66
N PHE A 498 11.57 -21.75 26.02
CA PHE A 498 10.28 -21.06 25.88
C PHE A 498 9.56 -20.96 27.23
N ASN A 499 8.67 -19.98 27.37
CA ASN A 499 7.91 -19.72 28.60
C ASN A 499 6.38 -19.76 28.44
N SER A 500 5.88 -19.49 27.23
CA SER A 500 4.46 -19.60 26.86
C SER A 500 4.22 -20.70 25.82
N GLU A 501 4.87 -20.60 24.66
CA GLU A 501 4.68 -21.49 23.51
C GLU A 501 5.97 -21.67 22.68
N THR A 502 6.03 -22.76 21.91
CA THR A 502 7.10 -23.02 20.95
C THR A 502 6.56 -23.73 19.71
N SER A 503 7.16 -23.44 18.56
CA SER A 503 6.86 -24.07 17.27
C SER A 503 7.88 -25.15 16.92
N MET A 504 7.41 -26.28 16.40
CA MET A 504 8.18 -27.43 15.92
C MET A 504 7.87 -27.66 14.45
N GLU A 505 8.91 -27.64 13.62
CA GLU A 505 8.80 -27.88 12.18
C GLU A 505 9.27 -29.29 11.83
N TYR A 506 8.71 -29.88 10.76
CA TYR A 506 9.25 -31.09 10.14
C TYR A 506 9.05 -31.13 8.62
N ARG A 507 9.86 -31.94 7.92
CA ARG A 507 9.92 -32.02 6.46
C ARG A 507 9.73 -33.47 5.96
N LEU A 508 8.95 -33.67 4.91
CA LEU A 508 8.65 -34.97 4.29
C LEU A 508 8.91 -34.95 2.77
N PRO A 509 9.79 -35.78 2.22
CA PRO A 509 10.06 -35.85 0.78
C PRO A 509 8.90 -36.42 -0.06
N SER A 510 8.01 -37.15 0.58
CA SER A 510 6.80 -37.73 -0.02
C SER A 510 5.74 -37.93 1.06
N ALA A 511 4.51 -38.22 0.66
CA ALA A 511 3.44 -38.55 1.60
C ALA A 511 3.82 -39.76 2.49
N GLY A 512 3.36 -39.74 3.74
CA GLY A 512 3.61 -40.80 4.72
C GLY A 512 2.80 -40.63 6.00
N TYR A 513 2.72 -41.68 6.81
CA TYR A 513 2.03 -41.69 8.09
C TYR A 513 2.89 -41.06 9.19
N VAL A 514 2.48 -39.92 9.73
CA VAL A 514 3.28 -39.11 10.64
C VAL A 514 2.77 -39.21 12.07
N VAL A 515 3.70 -39.46 12.99
CA VAL A 515 3.45 -39.43 14.43
C VAL A 515 4.46 -38.51 15.11
N LEU A 516 4.02 -37.36 15.64
CA LEU A 516 4.86 -36.46 16.45
C LEU A 516 4.34 -36.40 17.89
N LYS A 517 5.19 -36.78 18.84
CA LYS A 517 4.85 -36.89 20.26
C LYS A 517 5.86 -36.18 21.15
N ILE A 518 5.39 -35.64 22.26
CA ILE A 518 6.19 -35.01 23.32
C ILE A 518 6.28 -35.96 24.51
N TYR A 519 7.48 -36.08 25.06
CA TYR A 519 7.83 -36.93 26.20
C TYR A 519 8.55 -36.12 27.27
N ASN A 520 8.34 -36.48 28.53
CA ASN A 520 9.19 -36.01 29.62
C ASN A 520 10.53 -36.78 29.65
N ILE A 521 11.46 -36.38 30.53
CA ILE A 521 12.77 -37.04 30.66
C ILE A 521 12.71 -38.51 31.09
N LEU A 522 11.58 -38.97 31.64
CA LEU A 522 11.35 -40.36 32.02
C LEU A 522 10.82 -41.21 30.85
N GLY A 523 10.63 -40.61 29.66
CA GLY A 523 10.07 -41.26 28.49
C GLY A 523 8.56 -41.43 28.55
N GLN A 524 7.86 -40.79 29.49
CA GLN A 524 6.40 -40.82 29.55
C GLN A 524 5.85 -39.82 28.53
N GLU A 525 4.86 -40.26 27.75
CA GLU A 525 4.16 -39.42 26.80
C GLU A 525 3.39 -38.32 27.54
N VAL A 526 3.59 -37.07 27.09
CA VAL A 526 2.94 -35.87 27.60
C VAL A 526 1.79 -35.46 26.69
N LEU A 527 2.04 -35.46 25.38
CA LEU A 527 1.10 -35.02 24.36
C LEU A 527 1.45 -35.64 23.01
N THR A 528 0.43 -36.02 22.24
CA THR A 528 0.57 -36.34 20.81
C THR A 528 0.13 -35.11 20.02
N LEU A 529 1.01 -34.56 19.17
CA LEU A 529 0.75 -33.37 18.36
C LEU A 529 0.18 -33.71 16.97
N VAL A 530 0.55 -34.86 16.41
CA VAL A 530 -0.02 -35.40 15.16
C VAL A 530 0.10 -36.92 15.15
N ASP A 531 -0.89 -37.61 14.58
CA ASP A 531 -0.94 -39.09 14.43
C ASP A 531 -1.87 -39.46 13.25
N GLU A 532 -1.43 -39.16 12.02
CA GLU A 532 -2.23 -39.32 10.81
C GLU A 532 -1.38 -39.32 9.53
N GLU A 533 -1.98 -39.67 8.39
CA GLU A 533 -1.32 -39.51 7.07
C GLU A 533 -1.14 -38.03 6.73
N ARG A 534 0.05 -37.67 6.26
CA ARG A 534 0.38 -36.33 5.80
C ARG A 534 0.99 -36.40 4.39
N PRO A 535 0.67 -35.44 3.50
CA PRO A 535 1.31 -35.33 2.20
C PRO A 535 2.80 -34.96 2.34
N GLY A 536 3.57 -35.17 1.27
CA GLY A 536 4.92 -34.62 1.17
C GLY A 536 4.92 -33.11 1.34
N GLY A 537 6.01 -32.54 1.85
CA GLY A 537 6.12 -31.11 2.14
C GLY A 537 6.66 -30.82 3.55
N PHE A 538 6.64 -29.56 3.92
CA PHE A 538 7.00 -29.05 5.26
C PHE A 538 5.74 -28.87 6.11
N HIS A 539 5.87 -29.00 7.42
CA HIS A 539 4.76 -29.03 8.37
C HIS A 539 5.17 -28.33 9.67
N VAL A 540 4.25 -27.60 10.32
CA VAL A 540 4.49 -26.88 11.59
C VAL A 540 3.47 -27.29 12.64
N LEU A 541 3.92 -27.54 13.86
CA LEU A 541 3.10 -27.88 15.03
C LEU A 541 3.51 -27.02 16.23
N ASN A 542 2.55 -26.53 17.02
CA ASN A 542 2.81 -25.69 18.19
C ASN A 542 2.60 -26.45 19.51
N TRP A 543 3.34 -26.10 20.55
CA TRP A 543 3.13 -26.58 21.91
C TRP A 543 3.24 -25.46 22.95
N ASP A 544 2.26 -25.39 23.83
CA ASP A 544 2.09 -24.36 24.87
C ASP A 544 2.50 -24.82 26.27
N GLY A 545 3.16 -25.98 26.37
CA GLY A 545 3.54 -26.56 27.66
C GLY A 545 2.38 -27.18 28.43
N ARG A 546 1.32 -27.65 27.75
CA ARG A 546 0.24 -28.45 28.37
C ARG A 546 0.32 -29.93 28.00
N ASP A 547 -0.16 -30.79 28.90
CA ASP A 547 -0.38 -32.21 28.64
C ASP A 547 -1.70 -32.45 27.87
N SER A 548 -1.97 -33.70 27.49
CA SER A 548 -3.21 -34.10 26.81
C SER A 548 -4.50 -33.83 27.60
N SER A 549 -4.42 -33.50 28.89
CA SER A 549 -5.55 -33.09 29.73
C SER A 549 -5.68 -31.57 29.86
N GLY A 550 -4.90 -30.81 29.09
CA GLY A 550 -4.87 -29.34 29.12
C GLY A 550 -4.18 -28.76 30.37
N ARG A 551 -3.50 -29.60 31.17
CA ARG A 551 -2.82 -29.14 32.39
C ARG A 551 -1.40 -28.73 32.06
N GLU A 552 -0.97 -27.66 32.70
CA GLU A 552 0.39 -27.17 32.61
C GLU A 552 1.40 -28.20 33.14
N VAL A 553 2.44 -28.44 32.35
CA VAL A 553 3.56 -29.28 32.78
C VAL A 553 4.64 -28.42 33.43
N ALA A 554 5.45 -29.03 34.30
CA ALA A 554 6.48 -28.32 35.06
C ALA A 554 7.60 -27.77 34.16
N SER A 555 8.24 -26.68 34.57
CA SER A 555 9.49 -26.19 33.98
C SER A 555 10.52 -27.32 33.95
N GLY A 556 11.18 -27.52 32.81
CA GLY A 556 12.07 -28.65 32.61
C GLY A 556 12.36 -29.00 31.17
N VAL A 557 13.18 -30.04 30.98
CA VAL A 557 13.55 -30.56 29.67
C VAL A 557 12.50 -31.57 29.20
N TYR A 558 12.07 -31.44 27.96
CA TYR A 558 11.22 -32.41 27.28
C TYR A 558 11.86 -32.83 25.97
N ILE A 559 11.36 -33.93 25.41
CA ILE A 559 11.82 -34.50 24.14
C ILE A 559 10.61 -34.62 23.23
N TYR A 560 10.69 -34.07 22.02
CA TYR A 560 9.72 -34.38 20.97
C TYR A 560 10.34 -35.33 19.97
N ARG A 561 9.52 -36.26 19.46
CA ARG A 561 9.92 -37.31 18.53
C ARG A 561 8.96 -37.34 17.36
N LEU A 562 9.52 -37.25 16.16
CA LEU A 562 8.85 -37.46 14.89
C LEU A 562 9.12 -38.90 14.43
N ARG A 563 8.07 -39.60 14.01
CA ARG A 563 8.14 -40.83 13.24
C ARG A 563 7.38 -40.64 11.94
N VAL A 564 7.95 -41.10 10.82
CA VAL A 564 7.28 -41.14 9.52
C VAL A 564 7.35 -42.58 9.02
N ASP A 565 6.19 -43.17 8.80
CA ASP A 565 6.01 -44.59 8.48
C ASP A 565 6.83 -45.49 9.42
N GLU A 566 7.43 -46.56 8.89
CA GLU A 566 8.35 -47.43 9.62
C GLU A 566 9.83 -47.01 9.46
N ASN A 567 10.13 -46.04 8.58
CA ASN A 567 11.47 -45.86 8.03
C ASN A 567 12.23 -44.64 8.56
N PHE A 568 11.55 -43.64 9.15
CA PHE A 568 12.21 -42.45 9.69
C PHE A 568 11.80 -42.15 11.13
N VAL A 569 12.78 -41.90 11.99
CA VAL A 569 12.58 -41.45 13.37
C VAL A 569 13.62 -40.37 13.70
N ALA A 570 13.16 -39.21 14.16
CA ALA A 570 14.01 -38.14 14.67
C ALA A 570 13.51 -37.66 16.04
N SER A 571 14.42 -37.16 16.89
CA SER A 571 14.06 -36.61 18.20
C SER A 571 14.89 -35.37 18.53
N ARG A 572 14.29 -34.44 19.25
CA ARG A 572 14.90 -33.16 19.64
C ARG A 572 14.49 -32.80 21.07
N ARG A 573 15.28 -31.94 21.70
CA ARG A 573 15.08 -31.50 23.09
C ARG A 573 14.56 -30.08 23.11
N LEU A 574 13.65 -29.80 24.03
CA LEU A 574 13.16 -28.45 24.31
C LEU A 574 13.16 -28.17 25.82
N LEU A 575 13.38 -26.90 26.18
CA LEU A 575 13.44 -26.43 27.56
C LEU A 575 12.28 -25.48 27.83
N LEU A 576 11.37 -25.88 28.72
CA LEU A 576 10.30 -25.04 29.24
C LEU A 576 10.79 -24.32 30.50
N VAL A 577 10.65 -23.00 30.54
CA VAL A 577 10.97 -22.14 31.68
C VAL A 577 9.74 -21.32 32.05
N ARG A 578 9.14 -21.64 33.18
CA ARG A 578 8.11 -20.84 33.84
C ARG A 578 8.54 -20.44 35.24
#